data_AF-A0A1Q7ZHY0-F1
#
_entry.id   AF-A0A1Q7ZHY0-F1
#
_cell.length_a   1.000
_cell.length_b   1.000
_cell.length_c   1.000
_cell.angle_alpha   90.00
_cell.angle_beta   90.00
_cell.angle_gamma   90.00
#
_symmetry.space_group_name_H-M   'P 1'
#
loop_
_entity.id
_entity.type
_entity.pdbx_description
1 polymer ?
#
loop_
_entity_poly.entity_id
_entity_poly.type
_entity_poly.pdbx_seq_one_letter_code
_entity_poly.pdbx_strand_id
1 'polypeptide(L)'
;MDGVIHYCVANMPGAVPRTSTFALTNATLTYVLKIAERGFRDAAREDPSLRAGVNTHAGKVTHEAVARSQDLPYVALDSLL
;
A
#
# COMPACT_ATOMS: atom_id res chain seq x y z
N MET A 1 -13.57 25.40 22.96
CA MET A 1 -13.26 24.03 22.51
C MET A 1 -13.66 23.10 23.65
N ASP A 2 -14.86 23.31 24.20
CA ASP A 2 -15.21 22.82 25.53
C ASP A 2 -16.57 22.12 25.43
N GLY A 3 -16.63 20.87 25.89
CA GLY A 3 -17.85 20.05 25.94
C GLY A 3 -17.99 18.95 24.89
N VAL A 4 -17.07 18.79 23.93
CA VAL A 4 -17.12 17.71 22.92
C VAL A 4 -16.13 16.60 23.27
N ILE A 5 -16.59 15.35 23.24
CA ILE A 5 -15.71 14.17 23.35
C ILE A 5 -15.16 13.85 21.96
N HIS A 6 -13.87 14.03 21.77
CA HIS A 6 -13.16 13.66 20.54
C HIS A 6 -12.62 12.23 20.65
N TYR A 7 -13.11 11.32 19.80
CA TYR A 7 -12.59 9.95 19.70
C TYR A 7 -11.79 9.80 18.39
N CYS A 8 -10.46 9.91 18.50
CA CYS A 8 -9.53 9.93 17.36
C CYS A 8 -8.49 8.81 17.45
N VAL A 9 -8.92 7.59 17.80
CA VAL A 9 -8.03 6.44 17.94
C VAL A 9 -7.59 5.95 16.56
N ALA A 10 -6.28 6.01 16.28
CA ALA A 10 -5.69 5.40 15.10
C ALA A 10 -5.72 3.87 15.18
N ASN A 11 -5.79 3.20 14.03
CA ASN A 11 -5.77 1.74 13.96
C ASN A 11 -6.87 1.05 14.80
N MET A 12 -8.11 1.56 14.73
CA MET A 12 -9.28 0.90 15.34
C MET A 12 -9.44 -0.58 14.99
N PRO A 13 -9.09 -1.07 13.77
CA PRO A 13 -9.12 -2.50 13.46
C PRO A 13 -8.24 -3.34 14.40
N GLY A 14 -7.23 -2.74 15.04
CA GLY A 14 -6.39 -3.38 16.06
C GLY A 14 -7.13 -3.77 17.34
N ALA A 15 -8.29 -3.16 17.64
CA ALA A 15 -9.13 -3.55 18.78
C ALA A 15 -9.87 -4.89 18.55
N VAL A 16 -9.98 -5.33 17.29
CA VAL A 16 -10.66 -6.58 16.90
C VAL A 16 -9.74 -7.44 16.02
N PRO A 17 -8.55 -7.83 16.53
CA PRO A 17 -7.45 -8.35 15.71
C PRO A 17 -7.79 -9.64 14.97
N ARG A 18 -8.61 -10.53 15.57
CA ARG A 18 -9.05 -11.77 14.91
C ARG A 18 -9.86 -11.46 13.65
N THR A 19 -10.85 -10.58 13.76
CA THR A 19 -11.72 -10.21 12.64
C THR A 19 -10.97 -9.41 11.58
N SER A 20 -10.19 -8.42 12.00
CA SER A 20 -9.45 -7.55 11.07
C SER A 20 -8.32 -8.30 10.35
N THR A 21 -7.68 -9.27 11.00
CA THR A 21 -6.69 -10.13 10.34
C THR A 21 -7.34 -10.91 9.21
N PHE A 22 -8.43 -11.65 9.47
CA PHE A 22 -9.12 -12.40 8.41
C PHE A 22 -9.60 -11.49 7.27
N ALA A 23 -10.16 -10.32 7.60
CA ALA A 23 -10.59 -9.36 6.59
C ALA A 23 -9.44 -8.88 5.70
N LEU A 24 -8.32 -8.47 6.31
CA LEU A 24 -7.14 -8.00 5.58
C LEU A 24 -6.52 -9.12 4.75
N THR A 25 -6.24 -10.29 5.36
CA THR A 25 -5.57 -11.38 4.66
C THR A 25 -6.40 -11.92 3.52
N ASN A 26 -7.73 -12.02 3.66
CA ASN A 26 -8.58 -12.47 2.56
C ASN A 26 -8.56 -11.50 1.36
N ALA A 27 -8.43 -10.19 1.61
CA ALA A 27 -8.30 -9.20 0.55
C ALA A 27 -6.89 -9.18 -0.08
N THR A 28 -5.84 -9.43 0.71
CA THR A 28 -4.44 -9.33 0.23
C THR A 28 -3.90 -10.64 -0.33
N LEU A 29 -4.48 -11.79 0.02
CA LEU A 29 -3.93 -13.11 -0.31
C LEU A 29 -3.68 -13.30 -1.81
N THR A 30 -4.62 -12.87 -2.65
CA THR A 30 -4.48 -12.98 -4.11
C THR A 30 -3.25 -12.23 -4.64
N TYR A 31 -2.95 -11.04 -4.09
CA TYR A 31 -1.76 -10.28 -4.50
C TYR A 31 -0.47 -10.93 -4.00
N VAL A 32 -0.47 -11.45 -2.77
CA VAL A 32 0.68 -12.16 -2.19
C VAL A 32 1.04 -13.38 -3.04
N LEU A 33 0.05 -14.18 -3.43
CA LEU A 33 0.26 -15.36 -4.28
C LEU A 33 0.82 -14.97 -5.66
N LYS A 34 0.27 -13.94 -6.32
CA LYS A 34 0.80 -13.45 -7.61
C LYS A 34 2.26 -13.05 -7.52
N ILE A 35 2.64 -12.32 -6.47
CA ILE A 35 4.03 -11.90 -6.25
C ILE A 35 4.92 -13.11 -5.96
N ALA A 36 4.45 -14.07 -5.18
CA ALA A 36 5.21 -15.28 -4.85
C ALA A 36 5.46 -16.18 -6.09
N GLU A 37 4.48 -16.29 -6.98
CA GLU A 37 4.55 -17.13 -8.18
C GLU A 37 5.38 -16.52 -9.30
N ARG A 38 5.27 -15.19 -9.52
CA ARG A 38 5.84 -14.51 -10.69
C ARG A 38 7.01 -13.58 -10.36
N GLY A 39 7.24 -13.33 -9.07
CA GLY A 39 8.11 -12.25 -8.64
C GLY A 39 7.44 -10.87 -8.80
N PHE A 40 8.01 -9.88 -8.13
CA PHE A 40 7.45 -8.53 -8.05
C PHE A 40 7.30 -7.85 -9.43
N ARG A 41 8.35 -7.89 -10.27
CA ARG A 41 8.37 -7.12 -11.52
C ARG A 41 7.27 -7.56 -12.48
N ASP A 42 7.14 -8.86 -12.69
CA ASP A 42 6.14 -9.40 -13.62
C ASP A 42 4.74 -9.30 -13.03
N ALA A 43 4.56 -9.54 -11.72
CA ALA A 43 3.29 -9.30 -11.05
C ALA A 43 2.82 -7.83 -11.16
N ALA A 44 3.72 -6.86 -11.01
CA ALA A 44 3.40 -5.44 -11.13
C ALA A 44 3.15 -4.99 -12.58
N ARG A 45 3.78 -5.61 -13.58
CA ARG A 45 3.49 -5.34 -15.01
C ARG A 45 2.11 -5.86 -15.41
N GLU A 46 1.73 -7.03 -14.90
CA GLU A 46 0.49 -7.71 -15.29
C GLU A 46 -0.76 -7.23 -14.52
N ASP A 47 -0.61 -6.79 -13.27
CA ASP A 47 -1.71 -6.35 -12.41
C ASP A 47 -1.68 -4.84 -12.18
N PRO A 48 -2.54 -4.05 -12.88
CA PRO A 48 -2.61 -2.60 -12.70
C PRO A 48 -2.94 -2.16 -11.27
N SER A 49 -3.69 -2.97 -10.50
CA SER A 49 -4.06 -2.65 -9.12
C SER A 49 -2.86 -2.80 -8.20
N LEU A 50 -2.07 -3.87 -8.38
CA LEU A 50 -0.81 -4.03 -7.66
C LEU A 50 0.17 -2.92 -8.02
N ARG A 51 0.28 -2.60 -9.32
CA ARG A 51 1.15 -1.53 -9.84
C ARG A 51 0.84 -0.18 -9.21
N ALA A 52 -0.44 0.18 -9.08
CA ALA A 52 -0.89 1.41 -8.46
C ALA A 52 -0.52 1.49 -6.96
N GLY A 53 -0.34 0.34 -6.29
CA GLY A 53 0.06 0.28 -4.88
C GLY A 53 1.56 0.50 -4.62
N VAL A 54 2.42 0.55 -5.65
CA VAL A 54 3.87 0.63 -5.45
C VAL A 54 4.30 2.08 -5.14
N ASN A 55 4.77 2.28 -3.91
CA ASN A 55 5.21 3.59 -3.43
C ASN A 55 6.71 3.84 -3.64
N THR A 56 7.53 2.78 -3.56
CA THR A 56 8.98 2.87 -3.72
C THR A 56 9.55 1.66 -4.45
N HIS A 57 10.53 1.86 -5.31
CA HIS A 57 11.32 0.77 -5.91
C HIS A 57 12.74 1.25 -6.22
N ALA A 58 13.73 0.37 -6.04
CA ALA A 58 15.15 0.64 -6.34
C ALA A 58 15.68 1.98 -5.78
N GLY A 59 15.26 2.34 -4.55
CA GLY A 59 15.67 3.60 -3.89
C GLY A 59 15.00 4.87 -4.43
N LYS A 60 13.97 4.74 -5.27
CA LYS A 60 13.19 5.85 -5.84
C LYS A 60 11.75 5.82 -5.34
N VAL A 61 11.13 6.99 -5.24
CA VAL A 61 9.69 7.13 -4.95
C VAL A 61 8.93 7.04 -6.27
N THR A 62 8.01 6.09 -6.35
CA THR A 62 7.25 5.75 -7.57
C THR A 62 5.78 6.12 -7.49
N HIS A 63 5.35 6.74 -6.39
CA HIS A 63 4.00 7.26 -6.22
C HIS A 63 4.02 8.79 -6.11
N GLU A 64 3.43 9.46 -7.10
CA GLU A 64 3.50 10.91 -7.26
C GLU A 64 2.99 11.69 -6.04
N ALA A 65 1.85 11.29 -5.46
CA ALA A 65 1.30 11.96 -4.29
C ALA A 65 2.24 11.89 -3.06
N VAL A 66 2.95 10.76 -2.88
CA VAL A 66 3.91 10.61 -1.78
C VAL A 66 5.12 11.50 -2.04
N ALA A 67 5.67 11.45 -3.25
CA ALA A 67 6.80 12.30 -3.66
C ALA A 67 6.50 13.78 -3.39
N ARG A 68 5.32 14.26 -3.80
CA ARG A 68 4.86 15.63 -3.55
C ARG A 68 4.69 15.94 -2.07
N SER A 69 4.09 15.03 -1.29
CA SER A 69 3.83 15.26 0.14
C SER A 69 5.10 15.31 0.99
N GLN A 70 6.17 14.64 0.55
CA GLN A 70 7.44 14.51 1.26
C GLN A 70 8.56 15.35 0.64
N ASP A 71 8.27 16.16 -0.39
CA ASP A 71 9.25 16.95 -1.15
C ASP A 71 10.43 16.11 -1.71
N LEU A 72 10.09 14.96 -2.30
CA LEU A 72 11.04 14.02 -2.89
C LEU A 72 10.87 13.92 -4.42
N PRO A 73 11.93 13.57 -5.17
CA PRO A 73 11.83 13.33 -6.61
C PRO A 73 10.93 12.13 -6.94
N TYR A 74 10.02 12.32 -7.89
CA TYR A 74 9.19 11.26 -8.47
C TYR A 74 9.90 10.58 -9.64
N VAL A 75 9.82 9.25 -9.70
CA VAL A 75 10.26 8.44 -10.84
C VAL A 75 9.14 7.49 -11.24
N ALA A 76 8.73 7.53 -12.51
CA ALA A 76 7.68 6.64 -13.01
C ALA A 76 8.08 5.17 -12.84
N LEU A 77 7.22 4.37 -12.22
CA LEU A 77 7.49 2.96 -11.94
C LEU A 77 7.85 2.17 -13.21
N ASP A 78 7.19 2.46 -14.32
CA ASP A 78 7.40 1.77 -15.60
C ASP A 78 8.84 1.92 -16.13
N SER A 79 9.58 2.96 -15.71
CA SER A 79 11.00 3.14 -16.04
C SER A 79 11.96 2.24 -15.23
N LEU A 80 11.44 1.58 -14.19
CA LEU A 80 12.21 0.77 -13.25
C LEU A 80 11.82 -0.72 -13.26
N LEU A 81 10.69 -1.07 -13.90
CA LEU A 81 10.19 -2.43 -14.01
C LEU A 81 10.95 -3.21 -15.08
#